data_AF-A0A9Q0FFR3-F1
#
_entry.id   AF-A0A9Q0FFR3-F1
#
_cell.length_a   1.000
_cell.length_b   1.000
_cell.length_c   1.000
_cell.angle_alpha   90.00
_cell.angle_beta   90.00
_cell.angle_gamma   90.00
#
_symmetry.space_group_name_H-M   'P 1'
#
loop_
_entity.id
_entity.type
_entity.pdbx_description
1 polymer ?
#
loop_
_entity_poly.entity_id
_entity_poly.type
_entity_poly.pdbx_seq_one_letter_code
_entity_poly.pdbx_strand_id
1 'polypeptide(L)'
;MAQWGIQPDVVTYSSLMDGYCLRKEMDKAREVFDVMMEKGCRPNVYSYSMLINGFCKIRKAGRHGAAEQLFKDMNANGPTPDIFTYATMLDGLCKQGRVDEALTLFQTMKKHSLKPTIVIYTVLIRGMCNSGKIKHARELFNSLSLKGLQPDAWTCSIMINGL
;
A
#
# COMPACT_ATOMS: atom_id res chain seq x y z
N MET A 1 -25.66 17.20 -7.66
CA MET A 1 -25.50 16.25 -8.78
C MET A 1 -26.76 15.41 -9.06
N ALA A 2 -27.64 15.14 -8.10
CA ALA A 2 -28.88 14.36 -8.34
C ALA A 2 -30.01 15.11 -9.08
N GLN A 3 -29.90 16.42 -9.33
CA GLN A 3 -30.98 17.21 -9.94
C GLN A 3 -31.05 17.14 -11.48
N TRP A 4 -30.06 16.52 -12.16
CA TRP A 4 -29.94 16.56 -13.62
C TRP A 4 -29.86 15.18 -14.31
N GLY A 5 -30.12 14.08 -13.59
CA GLY A 5 -30.17 12.74 -14.19
C GLY A 5 -28.82 12.18 -14.68
N ILE A 6 -27.71 12.90 -14.51
CA ILE A 6 -26.36 12.43 -14.84
C ILE A 6 -25.92 11.48 -13.72
N GLN A 7 -25.79 10.19 -14.04
CA GLN A 7 -25.25 9.21 -13.10
C GLN A 7 -23.74 9.43 -12.94
N PRO A 8 -23.24 9.62 -11.70
CA PRO A 8 -21.81 9.72 -11.46
C PRO A 8 -21.09 8.45 -11.90
N ASP A 9 -19.97 8.62 -12.59
CA ASP A 9 -19.11 7.54 -13.06
C ASP A 9 -17.85 7.38 -12.18
N VAL A 10 -16.99 6.44 -12.55
CA VAL A 10 -15.75 6.14 -11.81
C VAL A 10 -14.87 7.39 -11.63
N VAL A 11 -14.81 8.27 -12.63
CA VAL A 11 -14.01 9.50 -12.59
C VAL A 11 -14.58 10.48 -11.57
N THR A 12 -15.91 10.63 -11.55
CA THR A 12 -16.60 11.51 -10.60
C THR A 12 -16.36 11.08 -9.16
N TYR A 13 -16.55 9.79 -8.86
CA TYR A 13 -16.30 9.24 -7.53
C TYR A 13 -14.81 9.33 -7.15
N SER A 14 -13.90 8.93 -8.05
CA SER A 14 -12.46 8.96 -7.77
C SER A 14 -11.96 10.38 -7.50
N SER A 15 -12.48 11.38 -8.21
CA SER A 15 -12.14 12.79 -7.98
C SER A 15 -12.62 13.30 -6.62
N LEU A 16 -13.84 12.92 -6.22
CA LEU A 16 -14.37 13.29 -4.91
C LEU A 16 -13.59 12.62 -3.78
N MET A 17 -13.26 11.33 -3.94
CA MET A 17 -12.41 10.61 -3.01
C MET A 17 -11.03 11.29 -2.90
N ASP A 18 -10.39 11.64 -4.01
CA ASP A 18 -9.08 12.30 -4.03
C ASP A 18 -9.13 13.66 -3.29
N GLY A 19 -10.18 14.45 -3.53
CA GLY A 19 -10.43 15.69 -2.79
C GLY A 19 -10.50 15.49 -1.27
N TYR A 20 -11.16 14.44 -0.80
CA TYR A 20 -11.20 14.09 0.63
C TYR A 20 -9.85 13.57 1.15
N CYS A 21 -9.12 12.78 0.37
CA CYS A 21 -7.78 12.30 0.69
C CYS A 21 -6.78 13.46 0.86
N LEU A 22 -6.82 14.45 -0.04
CA LEU A 22 -5.99 15.66 0.04
C LEU A 22 -6.27 16.49 1.31
N ARG A 23 -7.53 16.45 1.80
CA ARG A 23 -7.94 17.08 3.07
C ARG A 23 -7.69 16.18 4.29
N LYS A 24 -7.11 14.99 4.11
CA LYS A 24 -6.90 13.96 5.15
C LYS A 24 -8.20 13.47 5.79
N GLU A 25 -9.33 13.67 5.14
CA GLU A 25 -10.67 13.23 5.59
C GLU A 25 -10.96 11.81 5.11
N MET A 26 -10.15 10.84 5.54
CA MET A 26 -10.22 9.46 5.02
C MET A 26 -11.54 8.73 5.31
N ASP A 27 -12.27 9.12 6.36
CA ASP A 27 -13.60 8.58 6.63
C ASP A 27 -14.59 8.96 5.52
N LYS A 28 -14.61 10.23 5.12
CA LYS A 28 -15.46 10.70 4.02
C LYS A 28 -15.03 10.12 2.68
N ALA A 29 -13.72 9.99 2.44
CA ALA A 29 -13.23 9.31 1.24
C ALA A 29 -13.72 7.85 1.18
N ARG A 30 -13.84 7.19 2.34
CA ARG A 30 -14.38 5.83 2.44
C ARG A 30 -15.88 5.79 2.22
N GLU A 31 -16.64 6.70 2.81
CA GLU A 31 -18.09 6.81 2.56
C GLU A 31 -18.40 6.97 1.07
N VAL A 32 -17.63 7.80 0.35
CA VAL A 32 -17.79 7.97 -1.10
C VAL A 32 -17.51 6.67 -1.86
N PHE A 33 -16.51 5.89 -1.44
CA PHE A 33 -16.19 4.59 -2.02
C PHE A 33 -17.30 3.57 -1.77
N ASP A 34 -17.87 3.55 -0.57
CA ASP A 34 -18.98 2.64 -0.23
C ASP A 34 -20.24 3.01 -1.05
N VAL A 35 -20.54 4.30 -1.21
CA VAL A 35 -21.62 4.77 -2.12
C VAL A 35 -21.36 4.37 -3.57
N MET A 36 -20.11 4.47 -4.04
CA MET A 36 -19.72 4.04 -5.38
C MET A 36 -20.06 2.55 -5.61
N MET A 37 -19.72 1.70 -4.64
CA MET A 37 -20.03 0.26 -4.65
C MET A 37 -21.55 -0.01 -4.58
N GLU A 38 -22.28 0.67 -3.69
CA GLU A 38 -23.74 0.54 -3.55
C GLU A 38 -24.51 0.92 -4.83
N LYS A 39 -23.99 1.90 -5.58
CA LYS A 39 -24.54 2.32 -6.87
C LYS A 39 -24.12 1.41 -8.03
N GLY A 40 -23.40 0.32 -7.76
CA GLY A 40 -22.93 -0.64 -8.76
C GLY A 40 -21.79 -0.10 -9.65
N CYS A 41 -21.19 1.03 -9.28
CA CYS A 41 -20.06 1.58 -9.99
C CYS A 41 -18.78 0.87 -9.52
N ARG A 42 -18.12 0.10 -10.39
CA ARG A 42 -16.98 -0.73 -10.00
C ARG A 42 -15.72 0.14 -9.77
N PRO A 43 -15.13 0.12 -8.56
CA PRO A 43 -13.88 0.83 -8.29
C PRO A 43 -12.71 0.22 -9.07
N ASN A 44 -11.78 1.07 -9.47
CA ASN A 44 -10.57 0.64 -10.17
C ASN A 44 -9.37 0.54 -9.20
N VAL A 45 -8.20 0.14 -9.72
CA VAL A 45 -6.96 0.02 -8.94
C VAL A 45 -6.61 1.32 -8.22
N TYR A 46 -6.87 2.47 -8.84
CA TYR A 46 -6.58 3.78 -8.27
C TYR A 46 -7.46 4.06 -7.04
N SER A 47 -8.78 3.83 -7.12
CA SER A 47 -9.70 4.03 -6.00
C SER A 47 -9.30 3.22 -4.76
N TYR A 48 -8.93 1.95 -4.94
CA TYR A 48 -8.43 1.09 -3.86
C TYR A 48 -7.07 1.54 -3.33
N SER A 49 -6.09 1.71 -4.22
CA SER A 49 -4.72 2.07 -3.84
C SER A 49 -4.66 3.38 -3.07
N MET A 50 -5.50 4.35 -3.43
CA MET A 50 -5.57 5.64 -2.76
C MET A 50 -6.07 5.51 -1.31
N LEU A 51 -7.15 4.75 -1.08
CA LEU A 51 -7.67 4.50 0.27
C LEU A 51 -6.70 3.69 1.12
N ILE A 52 -6.13 2.62 0.57
CA ILE A 52 -5.13 1.77 1.26
C ILE A 52 -3.93 2.64 1.69
N ASN A 53 -3.40 3.47 0.80
CA ASN A 53 -2.30 4.39 1.10
C ASN A 53 -2.65 5.42 2.16
N GLY A 54 -3.83 6.03 2.05
CA GLY A 54 -4.30 6.99 3.04
C GLY A 54 -4.43 6.36 4.43
N PHE A 55 -5.03 5.16 4.53
CA PHE A 55 -5.17 4.45 5.79
C PHE A 55 -3.85 3.94 6.37
N CYS A 56 -2.89 3.51 5.54
CA CYS A 56 -1.55 3.14 6.01
C CYS A 56 -0.73 4.33 6.53
N LYS A 57 -1.01 5.55 6.07
CA LYS A 57 -0.29 6.77 6.47
C LYS A 57 -0.83 7.42 7.75
N ILE A 58 -2.10 7.22 8.08
CA ILE A 58 -2.71 7.83 9.27
C ILE A 58 -2.39 6.99 10.50
N ARG A 59 -1.64 7.58 11.43
CA ARG A 59 -1.30 6.99 12.74
C ARG A 59 -2.47 7.13 13.73
N LYS A 60 -3.63 6.57 13.37
CA LYS A 60 -4.84 6.46 14.22
C LYS A 60 -5.16 4.98 14.41
N ALA A 61 -5.58 4.59 15.60
CA ALA A 61 -5.97 3.21 15.90
C ALA A 61 -7.03 2.70 14.91
N GLY A 62 -6.89 1.44 14.48
CA GLY A 62 -7.83 0.77 13.56
C GLY A 62 -7.65 1.07 12.07
N ARG A 63 -6.86 2.08 11.66
CA ARG A 63 -6.69 2.43 10.24
C ARG A 63 -5.94 1.36 9.44
N HIS A 64 -4.95 0.73 10.05
CA HIS A 64 -4.25 -0.39 9.43
C HIS A 64 -5.17 -1.58 9.16
N GLY A 65 -6.09 -1.89 10.07
CA GLY A 65 -7.12 -2.91 9.85
C GLY A 65 -8.05 -2.57 8.68
N ALA A 66 -8.43 -1.29 8.53
CA ALA A 66 -9.21 -0.83 7.38
C ALA A 66 -8.44 -0.98 6.04
N ALA A 67 -7.14 -0.68 6.03
CA ALA A 67 -6.28 -0.89 4.85
C ALA A 67 -6.18 -2.39 4.48
N GLU A 68 -5.99 -3.27 5.46
CA GLU A 68 -5.97 -4.72 5.25
C GLU A 68 -7.30 -5.26 4.75
N GLN A 69 -8.42 -4.76 5.28
CA GLN A 69 -9.74 -5.18 4.82
C GLN A 69 -9.98 -4.77 3.36
N LEU A 70 -9.59 -3.54 2.99
CA LEU A 70 -9.64 -3.09 1.59
C LEU A 70 -8.73 -3.91 0.68
N PHE A 71 -7.54 -4.27 1.14
CA PHE A 71 -6.63 -5.10 0.36
C PHE A 71 -7.18 -6.52 0.15
N LYS A 72 -7.83 -7.11 1.16
CA LYS A 72 -8.50 -8.41 1.03
C LYS A 72 -9.68 -8.34 0.08
N ASP A 73 -10.51 -7.29 0.19
CA ASP A 73 -11.63 -7.08 -0.71
C ASP A 73 -11.18 -6.86 -2.16
N MET A 74 -10.12 -6.08 -2.37
CA MET A 74 -9.49 -5.90 -3.68
C MET A 74 -9.04 -7.22 -4.31
N ASN A 75 -8.44 -8.13 -3.52
CA ASN A 75 -8.03 -9.45 -4.00
C ASN A 75 -9.20 -10.40 -4.27
N ALA A 76 -10.32 -10.27 -3.55
CA ALA A 76 -11.46 -11.17 -3.66
C ALA A 76 -12.45 -10.75 -4.75
N ASN A 77 -12.77 -9.46 -4.80
CA ASN A 77 -13.88 -8.92 -5.57
C ASN A 77 -13.46 -7.75 -6.49
N GLY A 78 -12.24 -7.24 -6.31
CA GLY A 78 -11.75 -6.05 -6.97
C GLY A 78 -10.79 -6.35 -8.14
N PRO A 79 -10.16 -5.29 -8.66
CA PRO A 79 -9.10 -5.43 -9.65
C PRO A 79 -7.81 -5.95 -9.01
N THR A 80 -6.96 -6.59 -9.80
CA THR A 80 -5.66 -7.12 -9.33
C THR A 80 -4.80 -6.02 -8.71
N PRO A 81 -4.29 -6.19 -7.46
CA PRO A 81 -3.38 -5.24 -6.85
C PRO A 81 -2.10 -5.07 -7.66
N ASP A 82 -1.67 -3.82 -7.83
CA ASP A 82 -0.43 -3.51 -8.53
C ASP A 82 0.76 -3.44 -7.55
N ILE A 83 1.94 -3.20 -8.12
CA ILE A 83 3.18 -3.10 -7.34
C ILE A 83 3.13 -1.98 -6.29
N PHE A 84 2.39 -0.91 -6.55
CA PHE A 84 2.25 0.21 -5.64
C PHE A 84 1.33 -0.15 -4.46
N THR A 85 0.24 -0.87 -4.70
CA THR A 85 -0.62 -1.42 -3.66
C THR A 85 0.18 -2.32 -2.72
N TYR A 86 0.99 -3.24 -3.28
CA TYR A 86 1.86 -4.12 -2.49
C TYR A 86 2.91 -3.33 -1.70
N ALA A 87 3.61 -2.37 -2.33
CA ALA A 87 4.60 -1.55 -1.64
C ALA A 87 4.00 -0.80 -0.43
N THR A 88 2.77 -0.28 -0.60
CA THR A 88 2.02 0.43 0.45
C THR A 88 1.66 -0.49 1.61
N MET A 89 1.17 -1.70 1.31
CA MET A 89 0.83 -2.69 2.34
C MET A 89 2.06 -3.19 3.10
N LEU A 90 3.15 -3.47 2.39
CA LEU A 90 4.43 -3.85 3.01
C LEU A 90 4.93 -2.77 3.96
N ASP A 91 4.88 -1.50 3.54
CA ASP A 91 5.29 -0.38 4.38
C ASP A 91 4.40 -0.24 5.62
N GLY A 92 3.09 -0.38 5.46
CA GLY A 92 2.13 -0.36 6.55
C GLY A 92 2.39 -1.47 7.59
N LEU A 93 2.67 -2.69 7.14
CA LEU A 93 2.99 -3.83 8.01
C LEU A 93 4.33 -3.64 8.73
N CYS A 94 5.38 -3.21 8.01
CA CYS A 94 6.68 -2.93 8.60
C CYS A 94 6.62 -1.83 9.67
N LYS A 95 5.83 -0.76 9.46
CA LYS A 95 5.62 0.31 10.44
C LYS A 95 4.89 -0.14 11.71
N GLN A 96 4.10 -1.21 11.62
CA GLN A 96 3.45 -1.84 12.77
C GLN A 96 4.35 -2.87 13.49
N GLY A 97 5.57 -3.10 13.01
CA GLY A 97 6.45 -4.15 13.52
C GLY A 97 6.07 -5.56 13.06
N ARG A 98 5.07 -5.71 12.18
CA ARG A 98 4.59 -7.00 11.65
C ARG A 98 5.42 -7.45 10.44
N VAL A 99 6.72 -7.52 10.62
CA VAL A 99 7.68 -7.79 9.53
C VAL A 99 7.53 -9.19 8.94
N ASP A 100 7.18 -10.19 9.77
CA ASP A 100 6.98 -11.56 9.27
C ASP A 100 5.79 -11.66 8.31
N GLU A 101 4.70 -10.97 8.60
CA GLU A 101 3.56 -10.86 7.69
C GLU A 101 3.90 -10.07 6.41
N ALA A 102 4.72 -9.02 6.54
CA ALA A 102 5.24 -8.31 5.37
C ALA A 102 6.08 -9.24 4.47
N LEU A 103 6.88 -10.14 5.04
CA LEU A 103 7.64 -11.12 4.26
C LEU A 103 6.74 -12.15 3.58
N THR A 104 5.69 -12.62 4.25
CA THR A 104 4.69 -13.49 3.62
C THR A 104 4.01 -12.78 2.44
N LEU A 105 3.60 -11.53 2.62
CA LEU A 105 2.99 -10.73 1.56
C LEU A 105 3.94 -10.49 0.38
N PHE A 106 5.23 -10.26 0.66
CA PHE A 106 6.27 -10.14 -0.36
C PHE A 106 6.43 -11.42 -1.19
N GLN A 107 6.34 -12.60 -0.58
CA GLN A 107 6.34 -13.86 -1.34
C GLN A 107 5.09 -14.02 -2.20
N THR A 108 3.92 -13.64 -1.68
CA THR A 108 2.67 -13.62 -2.46
C THR A 108 2.80 -12.72 -3.68
N MET A 109 3.32 -11.50 -3.52
CA MET A 109 3.58 -10.58 -4.63
C MET A 109 4.46 -11.23 -5.73
N LYS A 110 5.52 -11.95 -5.34
CA LYS A 110 6.38 -12.66 -6.31
C LYS A 110 5.67 -13.82 -6.99
N LYS A 111 4.75 -14.52 -6.31
CA LYS A 111 3.90 -15.57 -6.91
C LYS A 111 2.94 -15.00 -7.95
N HIS A 112 2.50 -13.74 -7.79
CA HIS A 112 1.73 -13.01 -8.80
C HIS A 112 2.60 -12.48 -9.97
N SER A 113 3.85 -12.93 -10.10
CA SER A 113 4.78 -12.52 -11.15
C SER A 113 5.10 -11.01 -11.16
N LEU A 114 4.81 -10.30 -10.07
CA LEU A 114 5.18 -8.89 -9.92
C LEU A 114 6.65 -8.81 -9.52
N LYS A 115 7.45 -8.14 -10.35
CA LYS A 115 8.89 -7.95 -10.12
C LYS A 115 9.08 -6.87 -9.04
N PRO A 116 9.66 -7.20 -7.86
CA PRO A 116 9.88 -6.18 -6.84
C PRO A 116 10.84 -5.08 -7.32
N THR A 117 10.47 -3.82 -7.07
CA THR A 117 11.32 -2.65 -7.31
C THR A 117 12.25 -2.39 -6.12
N ILE A 118 13.22 -1.49 -6.30
CA ILE A 118 14.10 -1.05 -5.21
C ILE A 118 13.28 -0.56 -4.00
N VAL A 119 12.20 0.19 -4.23
CA VAL A 119 11.31 0.71 -3.18
C VAL A 119 10.80 -0.38 -2.24
N ILE A 120 10.40 -1.54 -2.79
CA ILE A 120 9.90 -2.66 -1.98
C ILE A 120 11.02 -3.24 -1.12
N TYR A 121 12.21 -3.41 -1.68
CA TYR A 121 13.34 -3.91 -0.89
C TYR A 121 13.76 -2.91 0.19
N THR A 122 13.78 -1.61 -0.11
CA THR A 122 14.06 -0.55 0.87
C THR A 122 13.07 -0.58 2.03
N VAL A 123 11.77 -0.77 1.74
CA VAL A 123 10.73 -0.93 2.76
C VAL A 123 11.00 -2.14 3.65
N LEU A 124 11.34 -3.29 3.06
CA LEU A 124 11.63 -4.52 3.82
C LEU A 124 12.90 -4.40 4.65
N ILE A 125 13.98 -3.85 4.09
CA ILE A 125 15.24 -3.61 4.81
C ILE A 125 14.99 -2.69 6.00
N ARG A 126 14.26 -1.59 5.80
CA ARG A 126 13.85 -0.69 6.90
C ARG A 126 13.03 -1.42 7.96
N GLY A 127 12.05 -2.22 7.55
CA GLY A 127 11.24 -3.01 8.46
C GLY A 127 12.10 -3.97 9.29
N MET A 128 13.00 -4.71 8.66
CA MET A 128 13.93 -5.61 9.33
C MET A 128 14.86 -4.88 10.30
N CYS A 129 15.40 -3.72 9.91
CA CYS A 129 16.23 -2.89 10.79
C CYS A 129 15.45 -2.48 12.05
N ASN A 130 14.24 -1.96 11.87
CA ASN A 130 13.39 -1.51 12.99
C ASN A 130 12.96 -2.66 13.92
N SER A 131 12.89 -3.89 13.42
CA SER A 131 12.60 -5.08 14.23
C SER A 131 13.84 -5.77 14.79
N GLY A 132 15.03 -5.15 14.69
CA GLY A 132 16.29 -5.71 15.19
C GLY A 132 16.84 -6.89 14.39
N LYS A 133 16.23 -7.24 13.24
CA LYS A 133 16.66 -8.33 12.33
C LYS A 133 17.79 -7.86 11.39
N ILE A 134 18.81 -7.19 11.95
CA ILE A 134 19.85 -6.47 11.19
C ILE A 134 20.64 -7.40 10.25
N LYS A 135 20.90 -8.65 10.67
CA LYS A 135 21.60 -9.65 9.84
C LYS A 135 20.85 -9.93 8.54
N HIS A 136 19.54 -10.20 8.62
CA HIS A 136 18.71 -10.43 7.44
C HIS A 136 18.57 -9.17 6.58
N ALA A 137 18.51 -7.98 7.21
CA ALA A 137 18.49 -6.70 6.49
C ALA A 137 19.76 -6.52 5.64
N ARG A 138 20.93 -6.84 6.21
CA ARG A 138 22.22 -6.76 5.52
C ARG A 138 22.34 -7.79 4.40
N GLU A 139 21.92 -9.02 4.62
CA GLU A 139 21.87 -10.06 3.58
C GLU A 139 20.99 -9.63 2.40
N LEU A 140 19.80 -9.07 2.70
CA LEU A 140 18.89 -8.57 1.69
C LEU A 140 19.51 -7.39 0.92
N PHE A 141 20.14 -6.45 1.61
CA PHE A 141 20.86 -5.31 1.00
C PHE A 141 21.98 -5.78 0.06
N ASN A 142 22.82 -6.71 0.50
CA ASN A 142 23.91 -7.26 -0.32
C ASN A 142 23.39 -8.02 -1.54
N SER A 143 22.20 -8.62 -1.44
CA SER A 143 21.57 -9.31 -2.57
C SER A 143 21.03 -8.36 -3.66
N LEU A 144 20.92 -7.05 -3.39
CA LEU A 144 20.35 -6.08 -4.35
C LEU A 144 21.20 -5.98 -5.62
N SER A 145 22.53 -5.92 -5.49
CA SER A 145 23.45 -5.87 -6.63
C SER A 145 23.31 -7.11 -7.53
N LEU A 146 23.17 -8.30 -6.93
CA LEU A 146 22.93 -9.55 -7.67
C LEU A 146 21.59 -9.58 -8.39
N LYS A 147 20.60 -8.82 -7.90
CA LYS A 147 19.27 -8.67 -8.50
C LYS A 147 19.21 -7.57 -9.56
N GLY A 148 20.34 -6.93 -9.87
CA GLY A 148 20.40 -5.81 -10.80
C GLY A 148 19.75 -4.53 -10.28
N LEU A 149 19.55 -4.41 -8.97
CA LEU A 149 18.97 -3.24 -8.32
C LEU A 149 20.07 -2.44 -7.63
N GLN A 150 20.16 -1.14 -7.95
CA GLN A 150 21.09 -0.23 -7.29
C GLN A 150 20.41 0.37 -6.06
N PRO A 151 20.99 0.21 -4.85
CA PRO A 151 20.52 0.92 -3.67
C PRO A 151 20.65 2.43 -3.90
N ASP A 152 19.58 3.17 -3.62
CA ASP A 152 19.64 4.63 -3.59
C ASP A 152 20.28 5.13 -2.29
N ALA A 153 20.64 6.42 -2.23
CA ALA A 153 21.23 7.03 -1.05
C ALA A 153 20.38 6.82 0.21
N TRP A 154 19.05 6.82 0.04
CA TRP A 154 18.09 6.57 1.11
C TRP A 154 18.18 5.14 1.67
N THR A 155 18.29 4.14 0.81
CA THR A 155 18.46 2.74 1.20
C THR A 155 19.78 2.53 1.96
N CYS A 156 20.86 3.17 1.52
CA CYS A 156 22.13 3.16 2.24
C CYS A 156 22.01 3.82 3.62
N SER A 157 21.36 4.98 3.73
CA SER A 157 21.12 5.64 5.01
C SER A 157 20.30 4.76 5.97
N ILE A 158 19.27 4.06 5.48
CA ILE A 158 18.49 3.11 6.29
C ILE A 158 19.39 2.00 6.84
N MET A 159 20.28 1.43 6.03
CA MET A 159 21.17 0.37 6.48
C MET A 159 22.16 0.91 7.52
N ILE A 160 22.77 2.07 7.28
CA ILE A 160 23.72 2.71 8.22
C ILE A 160 23.05 3.01 9.57
N ASN A 161 21.83 3.57 9.55
CA ASN A 161 21.08 3.88 10.78
C ASN A 161 20.56 2.64 11.52
N GLY A 162 20.52 1.48 10.86
CA GLY A 162 20.13 0.21 11.46
C GLY A 162 21.30 -0.59 12.05
N LEU A 163 22.54 -0.12 11.92
CA LEU A 163 23.75 -0.72 12.52
C LEU A 163 24.03 -0.13 13.90
#